data_AF-A0A2N5DND2-F1
#
_entry.id   AF-A0A2N5DND2-F1
#
_cell.length_a   1.000
_cell.length_b   1.000
_cell.length_c   1.000
_cell.angle_alpha   90.00
_cell.angle_beta   90.00
_cell.angle_gamma   90.00
#
_symmetry.space_group_name_H-M   'P 1'
#
loop_
_entity.id
_entity.type
_entity.pdbx_description
1 polymer ?
#
loop_
_entity_poly.entity_id
_entity_poly.type
_entity_poly.pdbx_seq_one_letter_code
_entity_poly.pdbx_strand_id
1 'polypeptide(L)'
;MSTDVRRAVIRLSAGYFLRTLDVAKSLHQDDPVRAIVFTTIWVANVAHIRPNAGFDAKDELAKDGQRRPITVVQVADSLAMPAETVRRHVSALIADGLCVRHGRKGVTIPAEVFTRPGMLEALDRQHQYTETYYRELQKLLTA
;
A
#
# COMPACT_ATOMS: atom_id res chain seq x y z
N MET A 1 22.90 -21.93 -0.15
CA MET A 1 21.52 -21.99 -0.69
C MET A 1 21.54 -22.50 -2.13
N SER A 2 20.89 -23.63 -2.40
CA SER A 2 20.83 -24.22 -3.74
C SER A 2 19.98 -23.38 -4.71
N THR A 3 20.13 -23.59 -6.01
CA THR A 3 19.32 -22.91 -7.04
C THR A 3 17.84 -23.22 -6.89
N ASP A 4 17.48 -24.43 -6.44
CA ASP A 4 16.08 -24.81 -6.28
C ASP A 4 15.42 -24.11 -5.08
N VAL A 5 16.17 -23.91 -3.99
CA VAL A 5 15.71 -23.08 -2.86
C VAL A 5 15.48 -21.63 -3.32
N ARG A 6 16.40 -21.06 -4.12
CA ARG A 6 16.19 -19.70 -4.69
C ARG A 6 14.91 -19.62 -5.53
N ARG A 7 14.65 -20.61 -6.40
CA ARG A 7 13.42 -20.65 -7.21
C ARG A 7 12.16 -20.75 -6.34
N ALA A 8 12.20 -21.58 -5.29
CA ALA A 8 11.10 -21.71 -4.35
C ALA A 8 10.80 -20.40 -3.62
N VAL A 9 11.84 -19.70 -3.15
CA VAL A 9 11.71 -18.37 -2.52
C VAL A 9 11.04 -17.38 -3.48
N ILE A 10 11.53 -17.25 -4.72
CA ILE A 10 10.95 -16.32 -5.69
C ILE A 10 9.48 -16.64 -6.00
N ARG A 11 9.14 -17.93 -6.18
CA ARG A 11 7.74 -18.36 -6.40
C ARG A 11 6.85 -18.02 -5.20
N LEU A 12 7.34 -18.24 -3.99
CA LEU A 12 6.62 -17.93 -2.76
C LEU A 12 6.38 -16.42 -2.63
N SER A 13 7.40 -15.59 -2.88
CA SER A 13 7.29 -14.13 -2.87
C SER A 13 6.32 -13.61 -3.93
N ALA A 14 6.35 -14.16 -5.15
CA ALA A 14 5.40 -13.81 -6.20
C ALA A 14 3.96 -14.18 -5.81
N GLY A 15 3.74 -15.36 -5.23
CA GLY A 15 2.43 -15.77 -4.72
C GLY A 15 1.91 -14.86 -3.61
N TYR A 16 2.77 -14.45 -2.68
CA TYR A 16 2.44 -13.48 -1.64
C TYR A 16 2.05 -12.12 -2.26
N PHE A 17 2.84 -11.60 -3.20
CA PHE A 17 2.54 -10.36 -3.90
C PHE A 17 1.16 -10.38 -4.57
N LEU A 18 0.85 -11.46 -5.30
CA LEU A 18 -0.43 -11.59 -5.99
C LEU A 18 -1.62 -11.62 -5.01
N ARG A 19 -1.49 -12.31 -3.87
CA ARG A 19 -2.54 -12.33 -2.83
C ARG A 19 -2.75 -10.96 -2.20
N THR A 20 -1.67 -10.23 -1.91
CA THR A 20 -1.75 -8.88 -1.35
C THR A 20 -2.40 -7.91 -2.35
N LEU A 21 -2.05 -8.02 -3.63
CA LEU A 21 -2.66 -7.22 -4.70
C LEU A 21 -4.15 -7.56 -4.89
N ASP A 22 -4.53 -8.83 -4.78
CA ASP A 22 -5.93 -9.27 -4.89
C ASP A 22 -6.81 -8.67 -3.77
N VAL A 23 -6.31 -8.69 -2.52
CA VAL A 23 -6.99 -8.00 -1.41
C VAL A 23 -7.08 -6.50 -1.66
N ALA A 24 -5.97 -5.87 -2.09
CA ALA A 24 -5.95 -4.43 -2.34
C ALA A 24 -6.95 -4.03 -3.44
N LYS A 25 -6.95 -4.69 -4.61
CA LYS A 25 -7.87 -4.35 -5.70
C LYS A 25 -9.34 -4.56 -5.34
N SER A 26 -9.66 -5.50 -4.45
CA SER A 26 -11.03 -5.72 -3.99
C SER A 26 -11.64 -4.49 -3.29
N LEU A 27 -10.80 -3.61 -2.72
CA LEU A 27 -11.19 -2.33 -2.10
C LEU A 27 -11.34 -1.19 -3.13
N HIS A 28 -11.00 -1.45 -4.39
CA HIS A 28 -10.85 -0.44 -5.43
C HIS A 28 -11.55 -0.87 -6.73
N GLN A 29 -12.76 -1.41 -6.61
CA GLN A 29 -13.60 -1.84 -7.75
C GLN A 29 -12.90 -2.87 -8.66
N ASP A 30 -12.11 -3.76 -8.05
CA ASP A 30 -11.30 -4.76 -8.75
C ASP A 30 -10.28 -4.19 -9.76
N ASP A 31 -9.94 -2.90 -9.64
CA ASP A 31 -8.94 -2.23 -10.47
C ASP A 31 -7.56 -2.27 -9.79
N PRO A 32 -6.60 -3.08 -10.29
CA PRO A 32 -5.27 -3.17 -9.71
C PRO A 32 -4.45 -1.88 -9.88
N VAL A 33 -4.68 -1.10 -10.94
CA VAL A 33 -3.97 0.18 -11.14
C VAL A 33 -4.45 1.19 -10.09
N ARG A 34 -5.76 1.22 -9.84
CA ARG A 34 -6.34 2.07 -8.79
C ARG A 34 -5.80 1.72 -7.41
N ALA A 35 -5.67 0.43 -7.11
CA ALA A 35 -5.08 -0.06 -5.85
C ALA A 35 -3.61 0.36 -5.69
N ILE A 36 -2.82 0.24 -6.74
CA ILE A 36 -1.41 0.64 -6.74
C ILE A 36 -1.29 2.17 -6.57
N VAL A 37 -2.09 2.97 -7.27
CA VAL A 37 -2.11 4.44 -7.12
C VAL A 37 -2.47 4.84 -5.68
N PHE A 38 -3.51 4.24 -5.10
CA PHE A 38 -3.89 4.47 -3.70
C PHE A 38 -2.74 4.15 -2.75
N THR A 39 -2.12 2.97 -2.92
CA THR A 39 -1.03 2.49 -2.08
C THR A 39 0.19 3.39 -2.18
N THR A 40 0.56 3.84 -3.38
CA THR A 40 1.67 4.78 -3.59
C THR A 40 1.45 6.11 -2.88
N ILE A 41 0.23 6.67 -2.97
CA ILE A 41 -0.10 7.92 -2.27
C ILE A 41 0.03 7.73 -0.77
N TRP A 42 -0.57 6.66 -0.23
CA TRP A 42 -0.51 6.36 1.20
C TRP A 42 0.92 6.22 1.71
N VAL A 43 1.72 5.35 1.08
CA VAL A 43 3.12 5.11 1.49
C VAL A 43 3.92 6.41 1.40
N ALA A 44 3.77 7.19 0.33
CA ALA A 44 4.46 8.46 0.20
C ALA A 44 4.04 9.48 1.27
N ASN A 45 2.77 9.50 1.68
CA ASN A 45 2.29 10.44 2.68
C ASN A 45 2.98 10.29 4.05
N VAL A 46 3.41 9.07 4.38
CA VAL A 46 4.01 8.72 5.67
C VAL A 46 5.49 8.33 5.57
N ALA A 47 6.10 8.28 4.37
CA ALA A 47 7.50 7.84 4.19
C ALA A 47 8.56 8.64 4.97
N HIS A 48 8.22 9.86 5.39
CA HIS A 48 9.07 10.72 6.19
C HIS A 48 9.00 10.43 7.71
N ILE A 49 7.96 9.70 8.15
CA ILE A 49 7.78 9.30 9.55
C ILE A 49 8.76 8.14 9.82
N ARG A 50 9.62 8.31 10.82
CA ARG A 50 10.59 7.29 11.23
C ARG A 50 9.99 6.48 12.38
N PRO A 51 10.00 5.14 12.34
CA PRO A 51 9.48 4.30 13.43
C PRO A 51 10.11 4.59 14.80
N ASN A 52 11.33 5.11 14.86
CA ASN A 52 12.02 5.37 16.13
C ASN A 52 11.93 6.83 16.61
N ALA A 53 11.12 7.68 15.97
CA ALA A 53 10.97 9.10 16.33
C ALA A 53 9.63 9.37 17.04
N GLY A 54 9.23 8.51 17.98
CA GLY A 54 7.98 8.63 18.73
C GLY A 54 6.74 8.09 18.02
N PHE A 55 6.89 7.34 16.93
CA PHE A 55 5.83 6.61 16.25
C PHE A 55 5.90 5.14 16.65
N ASP A 56 5.09 4.70 17.61
CA ASP A 56 5.00 3.26 17.86
C ASP A 56 4.18 2.60 16.75
N ALA A 57 4.89 1.93 15.83
CA ALA A 57 4.26 1.21 14.73
C ALA A 57 3.30 0.10 15.20
N LYS A 58 3.32 -0.27 16.49
CA LYS A 58 2.38 -1.21 17.08
C LYS A 58 1.04 -0.57 17.42
N ASP A 59 0.99 0.74 17.70
CA ASP A 59 -0.17 1.38 18.33
C ASP A 59 -0.67 2.67 17.66
N GLU A 60 0.07 3.26 16.70
CA GLU A 60 -0.34 4.53 16.10
C GLU A 60 -0.57 4.49 14.59
N LEU A 61 -1.80 4.76 14.18
CA LEU A 61 -2.10 5.23 12.82
C LEU A 61 -1.68 6.71 12.69
N ALA A 62 -0.85 7.04 11.70
CA ALA A 62 -0.44 8.42 11.46
C ALA A 62 -1.65 9.36 11.27
N LYS A 63 -1.74 10.40 12.10
CA LYS A 63 -2.80 11.41 12.08
C LYS A 63 -2.68 12.28 10.83
N ASP A 64 -3.79 12.87 10.37
CA ASP A 64 -3.79 13.65 9.13
C ASP A 64 -2.82 14.84 9.14
N GLY A 65 -2.65 15.52 10.28
CA GLY A 65 -1.69 16.61 10.43
C GLY A 65 -0.21 16.18 10.29
N GLN A 66 0.08 14.88 10.41
CA GLN A 66 1.43 14.33 10.24
C GLN A 66 1.68 13.88 8.79
N ARG A 67 0.66 13.80 7.93
CA ARG A 67 0.79 13.31 6.56
C ARG A 67 1.33 14.41 5.66
N ARG A 68 2.29 14.07 4.78
CA ARG A 68 2.81 15.01 3.76
C ARG A 68 2.13 14.74 2.41
N PRO A 69 1.43 15.72 1.82
CA PRO A 69 0.83 15.54 0.49
C PRO A 69 1.88 15.17 -0.58
N ILE A 70 1.46 14.36 -1.55
CA ILE A 70 2.24 14.04 -2.75
C ILE A 70 1.50 14.54 -4.00
N THR A 71 2.22 15.10 -4.96
CA THR A 71 1.60 15.56 -6.21
C THR A 71 1.30 14.39 -7.15
N VAL A 72 0.32 14.57 -8.04
CA VAL A 72 -0.04 13.55 -9.04
C VAL A 72 1.14 13.21 -9.96
N VAL A 73 1.97 14.21 -10.30
CA VAL A 73 3.17 14.02 -11.12
C VAL A 73 4.18 13.13 -10.41
N GLN A 74 4.45 13.38 -9.12
CA GLN A 74 5.36 12.53 -8.33
C GLN A 74 4.85 11.09 -8.21
N VAL A 75 3.53 10.89 -8.10
CA VAL A 75 2.94 9.54 -8.11
C VAL A 75 3.15 8.87 -9.47
N ALA A 76 2.93 9.60 -10.57
CA ALA A 76 3.15 9.11 -11.92
C ALA A 76 4.61 8.73 -12.18
N ASP A 77 5.55 9.58 -11.76
CA ASP A 77 6.98 9.32 -11.84
C ASP A 77 7.37 8.07 -11.04
N SER A 78 6.86 7.93 -9.81
CA SER A 78 7.11 6.76 -8.96
C SER A 78 6.59 5.45 -9.55
N LEU A 79 5.53 5.51 -10.35
CA LEU A 79 4.91 4.33 -10.97
C LEU A 79 5.37 4.10 -12.41
N ALA A 80 6.20 4.99 -12.97
CA ALA A 80 6.52 5.02 -14.39
C ALA A 80 5.27 4.95 -15.29
N MET A 81 4.21 5.70 -14.92
CA MET A 81 2.93 5.74 -15.62
C MET A 81 2.65 7.12 -16.22
N PRO A 82 1.81 7.22 -17.28
CA PRO A 82 1.35 8.52 -17.76
C PRO A 82 0.61 9.32 -16.67
N ALA A 83 0.95 10.60 -16.53
CA ALA A 83 0.33 11.49 -15.55
C ALA A 83 -1.20 11.58 -15.71
N GLU A 84 -1.71 11.43 -16.93
CA GLU A 84 -3.15 11.46 -17.19
C GLU A 84 -3.88 10.22 -16.64
N THR A 85 -3.26 9.05 -16.76
CA THR A 85 -3.77 7.81 -16.14
C THR A 85 -3.86 7.97 -14.62
N VAL A 86 -2.78 8.46 -13.99
CA VAL A 86 -2.77 8.67 -12.53
C VAL A 86 -3.78 9.75 -12.12
N ARG A 87 -3.90 10.85 -12.89
CA ARG A 87 -4.94 11.88 -12.65
C ARG A 87 -6.34 11.27 -12.61
N ARG A 88 -6.69 10.42 -13.58
CA ARG A 88 -7.99 9.76 -13.62
C ARG A 88 -8.26 8.92 -12.37
N HIS A 89 -7.30 8.08 -11.96
CA HIS A 89 -7.46 7.25 -10.75
C HIS A 89 -7.52 8.11 -9.47
N VAL A 90 -6.72 9.17 -9.36
CA VAL A 90 -6.78 10.11 -8.24
C VAL A 90 -8.14 10.81 -8.16
N SER A 91 -8.68 11.27 -9.29
CA SER A 91 -10.02 11.88 -9.32
C SER A 91 -11.10 10.91 -8.87
N ALA A 92 -11.04 9.65 -9.30
CA ALA A 92 -11.95 8.60 -8.83
C ALA A 92 -11.79 8.34 -7.31
N LEU A 93 -10.55 8.25 -6.80
CA LEU A 93 -10.30 8.10 -5.35
C LEU A 93 -10.84 9.28 -4.54
N ILE A 94 -10.77 10.51 -5.06
CA ILE A 94 -11.37 11.68 -4.42
C ILE A 94 -12.90 11.57 -4.42
N ALA A 95 -13.50 11.18 -5.55
CA ALA A 95 -14.95 11.01 -5.65
C ALA A 95 -15.49 9.96 -4.66
N ASP A 96 -14.73 8.89 -4.41
CA ASP A 96 -15.09 7.83 -3.47
C ASP A 96 -14.72 8.16 -2.01
N GLY A 97 -14.27 9.39 -1.74
CA GLY A 97 -13.86 9.84 -0.40
C GLY A 97 -12.66 9.10 0.17
N LEU A 98 -11.84 8.45 -0.67
CA LEU A 98 -10.63 7.74 -0.27
C LEU A 98 -9.39 8.65 -0.27
N CYS A 99 -9.48 9.82 -0.90
CA CYS A 99 -8.36 10.72 -1.11
C CYS A 99 -8.82 12.18 -1.00
N VAL A 100 -7.97 13.03 -0.43
CA VAL A 100 -8.26 14.46 -0.25
C VAL A 100 -7.23 15.29 -1.00
N ARG A 101 -7.71 16.34 -1.68
CA ARG A 101 -6.88 17.28 -2.44
C ARG A 101 -6.53 18.51 -1.61
N HIS A 102 -5.24 18.85 -1.58
CA HIS A 102 -4.68 20.00 -0.85
C HIS A 102 -4.20 21.09 -1.82
N GLY A 103 -5.04 21.46 -2.78
CA GLY A 103 -4.71 22.43 -3.82
C GLY A 103 -3.42 22.05 -4.57
N ARG A 104 -2.44 22.96 -4.61
CA ARG A 104 -1.14 22.75 -5.29
C ARG A 104 -0.19 21.82 -4.53
N LYS A 105 -0.43 21.56 -3.23
CA LYS A 105 0.45 20.70 -2.42
C LYS A 105 0.35 19.23 -2.81
N GLY A 106 -0.75 18.83 -3.46
CA GLY A 106 -0.97 17.45 -3.91
C GLY A 106 -2.16 16.81 -3.19
N VAL A 107 -2.04 15.53 -2.90
CA VAL A 107 -3.12 14.71 -2.33
C VAL A 107 -2.65 13.87 -1.15
N THR A 108 -3.58 13.51 -0.27
CA THR A 108 -3.36 12.58 0.85
C THR A 108 -4.47 11.55 0.95
N ILE A 109 -4.14 10.35 1.43
CA ILE A 109 -5.15 9.41 1.95
C ILE A 109 -5.43 9.77 3.43
N PRO A 110 -6.67 10.11 3.84
CA PRO A 110 -7.00 10.40 5.23
C PRO A 110 -6.84 9.20 6.16
N ALA A 111 -6.57 9.44 7.45
CA ALA A 111 -6.45 8.41 8.46
C ALA A 111 -7.75 7.61 8.63
N GLU A 112 -8.90 8.29 8.62
CA GLU A 112 -10.22 7.65 8.74
C GLU A 112 -10.51 6.61 7.64
N VAL A 113 -9.83 6.65 6.50
CA VAL A 113 -9.98 5.61 5.47
C VAL A 113 -9.57 4.26 6.03
N PHE A 114 -8.49 4.20 6.80
CA PHE A 114 -7.92 2.96 7.34
C PHE A 114 -8.73 2.36 8.49
N THR A 115 -9.71 3.10 9.04
CA THR A 115 -10.61 2.60 10.08
C THR A 115 -11.98 2.17 9.54
N ARG A 116 -12.19 2.24 8.21
CA ARG A 116 -13.41 1.74 7.56
C ARG A 116 -13.47 0.21 7.65
N PRO A 117 -14.66 -0.40 7.81
CA PRO A 117 -14.81 -1.86 7.96
C PRO A 117 -14.06 -2.67 6.88
N GLY A 118 -14.23 -2.33 5.60
CA GLY A 118 -13.54 -3.04 4.52
C GLY A 118 -12.01 -2.92 4.57
N MET A 119 -11.47 -1.80 5.07
CA MET A 119 -10.03 -1.62 5.23
C MET A 119 -9.49 -2.42 6.41
N LEU A 120 -10.24 -2.53 7.52
CA LEU A 120 -9.89 -3.38 8.66
C LEU A 120 -9.91 -4.87 8.26
N GLU A 121 -10.94 -5.31 7.55
CA GLU A 121 -11.00 -6.69 7.03
C GLU A 121 -9.87 -7.00 6.03
N ALA A 122 -9.47 -6.02 5.23
CA ALA A 122 -8.33 -6.16 4.33
C ALA A 122 -7.00 -6.21 5.10
N LEU A 123 -6.85 -5.41 6.16
CA LEU A 123 -5.69 -5.43 7.04
C LEU A 123 -5.51 -6.82 7.67
N ASP A 124 -6.59 -7.40 8.22
CA ASP A 124 -6.55 -8.73 8.83
C ASP A 124 -6.14 -9.81 7.82
N ARG A 125 -6.74 -9.79 6.61
CA ARG A 125 -6.37 -10.73 5.54
C ARG A 125 -4.92 -10.56 5.09
N GLN A 126 -4.45 -9.33 4.92
CA GLN A 126 -3.05 -9.06 4.57
C GLN A 126 -2.09 -9.51 5.67
N HIS A 127 -2.45 -9.31 6.94
CA HIS A 127 -1.66 -9.78 8.08
C HIS A 127 -1.53 -11.31 8.06
N GLN A 128 -2.63 -12.04 7.89
CA GLN A 128 -2.62 -13.51 7.78
C GLN A 128 -1.74 -14.03 6.61
N TYR A 129 -1.81 -13.36 5.45
CA TYR A 129 -0.95 -13.70 4.32
C TYR A 129 0.53 -13.42 4.60
N THR A 130 0.82 -12.34 5.32
CA THR A 130 2.18 -11.96 5.72
C THR A 130 2.77 -12.97 6.70
N GLU A 131 2.02 -13.37 7.72
CA GLU A 131 2.45 -14.39 8.69
C GLU A 131 2.73 -15.73 8.00
N THR A 132 1.84 -16.15 7.09
CA THR A 132 2.02 -17.39 6.33
C THR A 132 3.24 -17.30 5.43
N TYR A 133 3.42 -16.19 4.71
CA TYR A 133 4.60 -15.94 3.89
C TYR A 133 5.89 -16.01 4.71
N TYR A 134 5.93 -15.34 5.87
CA TYR A 134 7.10 -15.33 6.76
C TYR A 134 7.47 -16.74 7.25
N ARG A 135 6.49 -17.52 7.72
CA ARG A 135 6.73 -18.90 8.18
C ARG A 135 7.30 -19.79 7.08
N GLU A 136 6.74 -19.73 5.87
CA GLU A 136 7.20 -20.54 4.74
C GLU A 136 8.58 -20.07 4.24
N LEU A 137 8.82 -18.76 4.23
CA LEU A 137 10.13 -18.21 3.87
C LEU A 137 11.21 -18.65 4.88
N GLN A 138 10.91 -18.61 6.18
CA GLN A 138 11.84 -19.04 7.21
C GLN A 138 12.26 -20.49 7.03
N LYS A 139 11.30 -21.42 6.79
CA LYS A 139 11.59 -22.84 6.54
C LYS A 139 12.56 -23.05 5.38
N LEU A 140 12.40 -22.29 4.29
CA LEU A 140 13.26 -22.37 3.10
C LEU A 140 14.66 -21.81 3.32
N LEU A 141 14.80 -20.80 4.19
CA LEU A 141 16.08 -20.14 4.46
C LEU A 141 16.92 -20.86 5.52
N THR A 142 16.28 -21.62 6.42
CA THR A 142 16.96 -22.41 7.45
C THR A 142 17.28 -23.85 7.02
N ALA A 143 16.83 -24.26 5.83
CA ALA A 143 17.11 -25.57 5.23
C ALA A 143 18.38 -25.54 4.35
#